data_AF-A0A8X6VLG6-F1
#
_entry.id   AF-A0A8X6VLG6-F1
#
_cell.length_a   1.000
_cell.length_b   1.000
_cell.length_c   1.000
_cell.angle_alpha   90.00
_cell.angle_beta   90.00
_cell.angle_gamma   90.00
#
_symmetry.space_group_name_H-M   'P 1'
#
loop_
_entity.id
_entity.type
_entity.pdbx_description
1 polymer ?
#
loop_
_entity_poly.entity_id
_entity_poly.type
_entity_poly.pdbx_seq_one_letter_code
_entity_poly.pdbx_strand_id
1 'polypeptide(L)'
;MIERNRARKTWQFTRDPSDKRVLNNIQNRIHRKVKAFQNKIWEDELRALDPDDGSLWEMSKELRKKKSPVYALNGQGGIAHTDSDKAEVIACSLENNSKKIILLTLLIT
;
A
#
# COMPACT_ATOMS: atom_id res chain seq x y z
N MET A 1 -14.97 -1.11 11.84
CA MET A 1 -13.73 -1.46 12.58
C MET A 1 -13.93 -1.58 14.08
N ILE A 2 -14.76 -0.73 14.70
CA ILE A 2 -15.01 -0.71 16.16
C ILE A 2 -15.50 -2.07 16.68
N GLU A 3 -16.47 -2.69 16.01
CA GLU A 3 -17.01 -4.03 16.35
C GLU A 3 -15.92 -5.13 16.37
N ARG A 4 -15.06 -5.17 15.34
CA ARG A 4 -13.92 -6.10 15.26
C ARG A 4 -12.93 -5.91 16.41
N ASN A 5 -12.66 -4.65 16.77
CA ASN A 5 -11.73 -4.33 17.86
C ASN A 5 -12.33 -4.72 19.22
N ARG A 6 -13.64 -4.52 19.42
CA ARG A 6 -14.36 -4.98 20.62
C ARG A 6 -14.33 -6.51 20.74
N ALA A 7 -14.71 -7.24 19.69
CA ALA A 7 -14.67 -8.70 19.67
C ALA A 7 -13.25 -9.26 19.91
N ARG A 8 -12.22 -8.56 19.39
CA ARG A 8 -10.82 -8.91 19.66
C ARG A 8 -10.48 -8.75 21.14
N LYS A 9 -10.88 -7.63 21.75
CA LYS A 9 -10.65 -7.37 23.17
C LYS A 9 -11.34 -8.42 24.05
N THR A 10 -12.59 -8.78 23.74
CA THR A 10 -13.33 -9.84 24.44
C THR A 10 -12.57 -11.17 24.37
N TRP A 11 -12.25 -11.65 23.16
CA TRP A 11 -11.49 -12.89 22.99
C TRP A 11 -10.13 -12.88 23.69
N GLN A 12 -9.41 -11.76 23.67
CA GLN A 12 -8.11 -11.65 24.35
C GLN A 12 -8.23 -11.78 25.87
N PHE A 13 -9.33 -11.30 26.45
CA PHE A 13 -9.64 -11.38 27.87
C PHE A 13 -10.15 -12.77 28.27
N THR A 14 -11.17 -13.29 27.57
CA THR A 14 -11.83 -14.55 27.93
C THR A 14 -11.03 -15.78 27.50
N ARG A 15 -10.26 -15.68 26.40
CA ARG A 15 -9.61 -16.79 25.69
C ARG A 15 -10.58 -17.91 25.26
N ASP A 16 -11.88 -17.64 25.24
CA ASP A 16 -12.91 -18.63 24.89
C ASP A 16 -12.93 -18.87 23.36
N PRO A 17 -12.96 -20.14 22.90
CA PRO A 17 -13.15 -20.49 21.49
C PRO A 17 -14.43 -19.91 20.85
N SER A 18 -15.51 -19.73 21.61
CA SER A 18 -16.75 -19.12 21.13
C SER A 18 -16.55 -17.65 20.74
N ASP A 19 -15.88 -16.87 21.58
CA ASP A 19 -15.51 -15.48 21.28
C ASP A 19 -14.56 -15.39 20.09
N LYS A 20 -13.66 -16.38 19.95
CA LYS A 20 -12.79 -16.48 18.76
C LYS A 20 -13.60 -16.67 17.48
N ARG A 21 -14.65 -17.50 17.51
CA ARG A 21 -15.56 -17.67 16.36
C ARG A 21 -16.24 -16.36 15.99
N VAL A 22 -16.72 -15.60 16.96
CA VAL A 22 -17.34 -14.28 16.72
C VAL A 22 -16.35 -13.33 16.05
N LEU A 23 -15.13 -13.20 16.58
CA LEU A 23 -14.08 -12.38 15.98
C LEU A 23 -13.77 -12.79 14.54
N ASN A 24 -13.59 -14.09 14.29
CA ASN A 24 -13.28 -14.63 12.97
C ASN A 24 -14.42 -14.36 11.97
N ASN A 25 -15.68 -14.50 12.40
CA ASN A 25 -16.84 -14.21 11.57
C ASN A 25 -16.88 -12.72 11.13
N ILE A 26 -16.65 -11.80 12.07
CA ILE A 26 -16.58 -10.37 11.77
C ILE A 26 -15.42 -10.07 10.82
N GLN A 27 -14.24 -10.66 11.06
CA GLN A 27 -13.06 -10.49 10.22
C GLN A 27 -13.32 -11.00 8.79
N ASN A 28 -13.90 -12.20 8.65
CA ASN A 28 -14.24 -12.79 7.36
C ASN A 28 -15.30 -11.97 6.61
N ARG A 29 -16.24 -11.35 7.31
CA ARG A 29 -17.22 -10.43 6.72
C ARG A 29 -16.52 -9.20 6.14
N ILE A 30 -15.55 -8.63 6.86
CA ILE A 30 -14.75 -7.50 6.38
C ILE A 30 -13.94 -7.91 5.14
N HIS A 31 -13.21 -9.03 5.22
CA HIS A 31 -12.40 -9.52 4.08
C HIS A 31 -13.26 -9.75 2.83
N ARG A 32 -14.45 -10.35 2.98
CA ARG A 32 -15.39 -10.52 1.86
C ARG A 32 -15.81 -9.19 1.24
N LYS A 33 -16.14 -8.19 2.05
CA LYS A 33 -16.52 -6.85 1.55
C LYS A 33 -15.36 -6.17 0.82
N VAL A 34 -14.16 -6.23 1.39
CA VAL A 34 -12.95 -5.66 0.75
C VAL A 34 -12.66 -6.34 -0.58
N LYS A 35 -12.70 -7.68 -0.61
CA LYS A 35 -12.51 -8.44 -1.84
C LYS A 35 -13.56 -8.11 -2.90
N ALA A 36 -14.83 -8.03 -2.51
CA ALA A 36 -15.91 -7.67 -3.44
C ALA A 36 -15.71 -6.26 -4.03
N PHE A 37 -15.29 -5.30 -3.20
CA PHE A 37 -14.98 -3.95 -3.65
C PHE A 37 -13.80 -3.92 -4.63
N GLN A 38 -12.70 -4.60 -4.30
CA GLN A 38 -11.53 -4.70 -5.17
C GLN A 38 -11.86 -5.38 -6.50
N ASN A 39 -12.62 -6.48 -6.45
CA ASN A 39 -13.07 -7.17 -7.66
C ASN A 39 -13.91 -6.24 -8.54
N LYS A 40 -14.80 -5.45 -7.96
CA LYS A 40 -15.60 -4.48 -8.73
C LYS A 40 -14.70 -3.47 -9.46
N ILE A 41 -13.70 -2.90 -8.77
CA ILE A 41 -12.74 -1.99 -9.40
C ILE A 41 -12.04 -2.69 -10.57
N TRP A 42 -11.54 -3.90 -10.37
CA TRP A 42 -10.90 -4.67 -11.43
C TRP A 42 -11.83 -4.99 -12.60
N GLU A 43 -13.09 -5.34 -12.33
CA GLU A 43 -14.08 -5.56 -13.38
C GLU A 43 -14.35 -4.30 -14.19
N ASP A 44 -14.48 -3.15 -13.53
CA ASP A 44 -14.71 -1.87 -14.18
C ASP A 44 -13.48 -1.45 -15.01
N GLU A 45 -12.26 -1.65 -14.49
CA GLU A 45 -11.01 -1.42 -15.22
C GLU A 45 -10.90 -2.33 -16.46
N LEU A 46 -11.19 -3.63 -16.31
CA LEU A 46 -11.13 -4.58 -17.42
C LEU A 46 -12.16 -4.28 -18.51
N ARG A 47 -13.35 -3.80 -18.14
CA ARG A 47 -14.39 -3.37 -19.11
C ARG A 47 -14.00 -2.11 -19.87
N ALA A 48 -13.14 -1.27 -19.29
CA ALA A 48 -12.68 -0.04 -19.91
C ALA A 48 -11.48 -0.24 -20.85
N LEU A 49 -10.90 -1.44 -20.93
CA LEU A 49 -9.78 -1.72 -21.81
C LEU A 49 -10.22 -1.79 -23.27
N ASP A 50 -9.46 -1.13 -24.13
CA ASP A 50 -9.66 -1.09 -25.57
C ASP A 50 -8.37 -1.58 -26.28
N PRO A 51 -8.48 -2.44 -27.30
CA PRO A 51 -7.34 -2.83 -28.14
C PRO A 51 -6.74 -1.68 -28.97
N ASP A 52 -7.52 -0.66 -29.33
CA ASP A 52 -7.14 0.36 -30.30
C ASP A 52 -6.42 1.57 -29.66
N ASP A 53 -6.64 1.82 -28.37
CA ASP A 53 -6.06 2.95 -27.63
C ASP A 53 -4.72 2.61 -26.92
N GLY A 54 -4.30 1.35 -26.97
CA GLY A 54 -3.08 0.85 -26.33
C GLY A 54 -3.19 0.57 -24.83
N SER A 55 -4.36 0.77 -24.22
CA SER A 55 -4.62 0.51 -22.79
C SER A 55 -4.38 -0.94 -22.40
N LEU A 56 -4.70 -1.89 -23.29
CA LEU A 56 -4.44 -3.31 -23.10
C LEU A 56 -2.95 -3.62 -22.89
N TRP A 57 -2.09 -2.95 -23.64
CA TRP A 57 -0.64 -3.13 -23.53
C TRP A 57 -0.08 -2.55 -22.23
N GLU A 58 -0.50 -1.33 -21.85
CA GLU A 58 -0.07 -0.72 -20.59
C GLU A 58 -0.55 -1.54 -19.37
N MET A 59 -1.77 -2.08 -19.40
CA MET A 59 -2.25 -2.98 -18.36
C MET A 59 -1.39 -4.25 -18.28
N SER A 60 -1.09 -4.90 -19.41
CA SER A 60 -0.23 -6.09 -19.45
C SER A 60 1.17 -5.83 -18.86
N LYS A 61 1.74 -4.67 -19.18
CA LYS A 61 3.03 -4.22 -18.66
C LYS A 61 2.99 -3.98 -17.15
N GLU A 62 1.97 -3.33 -16.62
CA GLU A 62 1.81 -3.14 -15.17
C GLU A 62 1.57 -4.47 -14.43
N LEU A 63 0.84 -5.42 -15.03
CA LEU A 63 0.67 -6.77 -14.46
C LEU A 63 1.99 -7.54 -14.40
N ARG A 64 2.86 -7.37 -15.39
CA ARG A 64 4.19 -8.01 -15.44
C ARG A 64 5.22 -7.32 -14.54
N LYS A 65 4.99 -6.06 -14.16
CA LYS A 65 5.91 -5.27 -13.37
C LYS A 65 6.16 -5.92 -12.02
N LYS A 66 7.43 -6.19 -11.71
CA LYS A 66 7.83 -6.68 -10.40
C LYS A 66 7.57 -5.59 -9.36
N LYS A 67 6.67 -5.85 -8.43
CA LYS A 67 6.46 -4.97 -7.28
C LYS A 67 7.74 -4.95 -6.44
N SER A 68 8.36 -3.79 -6.32
CA SER A 68 9.43 -3.59 -5.35
C SER A 68 8.82 -3.67 -3.95
N PRO A 69 9.49 -4.33 -2.99
CA PRO A 69 9.04 -4.30 -1.61
C PRO A 69 9.14 -2.85 -1.11
N VAL A 70 8.18 -2.48 -0.26
CA VAL A 70 8.25 -1.19 0.44
C VAL A 70 9.34 -1.31 1.50
N TYR A 71 10.47 -0.68 1.27
CA TYR A 71 11.58 -0.64 2.24
C TYR A 71 11.27 0.38 3.34
N ALA A 72 11.84 0.15 4.52
CA ALA A 72 11.82 1.15 5.59
C ALA A 72 12.54 2.43 5.12
N LEU A 73 12.04 3.59 5.54
CA LEU A 73 12.71 4.86 5.30
C LEU A 73 13.97 4.89 6.16
N ASN A 74 15.14 4.90 5.52
CA ASN A 74 16.43 4.96 6.20
C ASN A 74 16.99 6.37 6.07
N GLY A 75 17.19 7.03 7.20
CA GLY A 75 17.92 8.28 7.31
C GLY A 75 19.37 8.06 7.72
N GLN A 76 20.08 9.15 8.02
CA GLN A 76 21.49 9.08 8.43
C GLN A 76 21.72 8.29 9.73
N GLY A 77 20.73 8.28 10.63
CA GLY A 77 20.77 7.55 11.91
C GLY A 77 20.15 6.15 11.87
N GLY A 78 19.79 5.61 10.70
CA GLY A 78 19.09 4.34 10.56
C GLY A 78 17.60 4.50 10.20
N ILE A 79 16.76 3.54 10.62
CA ILE A 79 15.34 3.52 10.26
C ILE A 79 14.60 4.70 10.91
N ALA A 80 13.86 5.46 10.12
CA ALA A 80 13.03 6.57 10.57
C ALA A 80 11.75 6.06 11.23
N HIS A 81 11.64 6.26 12.55
CA HIS A 81 10.51 5.78 13.34
C HIS A 81 9.48 6.89 13.62
N THR A 82 9.95 8.08 14.00
CA THR A 82 9.05 9.21 14.29
C THR A 82 8.64 9.92 13.01
N ASP A 83 7.55 10.67 13.07
CA ASP A 83 7.06 11.39 11.89
C ASP A 83 7.99 12.55 11.50
N SER A 84 8.68 13.15 12.47
CA SER A 84 9.74 14.13 12.23
C SER A 84 10.92 13.51 11.48
N ASP A 85 11.37 12.31 11.89
CA ASP A 85 12.46 11.61 11.22
C ASP A 85 12.09 11.30 9.77
N LYS A 86 10.86 10.82 9.54
CA LYS A 86 10.39 10.50 8.17
C LYS A 86 10.31 11.76 7.31
N ALA A 87 9.81 12.86 7.85
CA ALA A 87 9.73 14.13 7.14
C ALA A 87 11.13 14.61 6.71
N GLU A 88 12.10 14.52 7.61
CA GLU A 88 13.49 14.90 7.34
C GLU A 88 14.13 14.00 6.26
N VAL A 89 13.93 12.68 6.35
CA VAL A 89 14.44 11.73 5.34
C VAL A 89 13.88 12.03 3.95
N ILE A 90 12.59 12.35 3.87
CA ILE A 90 11.93 12.71 2.60
C ILE A 90 12.49 14.05 2.07
N ALA A 91 12.64 15.06 2.93
CA ALA A 91 13.19 16.36 2.55
C ALA A 91 14.62 16.23 1.99
N CYS A 92 15.48 15.51 2.71
CA CYS A 92 16.86 15.21 2.28
C CYS A 92 16.89 14.46 0.93
N SER A 93 16.03 13.45 0.75
CA SER A 93 15.96 12.71 -0.52
C SER A 93 15.55 13.61 -1.69
N LEU A 94 14.57 14.49 -1.47
CA LEU A 94 14.08 15.41 -2.48
C LEU A 94 15.13 16.48 -2.86
N GLU A 95 15.82 17.03 -1.87
CA GLU A 95 16.91 17.98 -2.09
C GLU A 95 18.03 17.34 -2.92
N ASN A 96 18.44 16.11 -2.57
CA ASN A 96 19.46 15.36 -3.31
C ASN A 96 19.05 15.07 -4.75
N ASN A 97 17.79 14.67 -4.97
CA ASN A 97 17.26 14.45 -6.31
C ASN A 97 17.27 15.74 -7.14
N SER A 98 16.87 16.86 -6.53
CA SER A 98 16.87 18.17 -7.19
C SER A 98 18.28 18.60 -7.60
N LYS A 99 19.27 18.46 -6.70
CA LYS A 99 20.69 18.73 -6.99
C LYS A 99 21.22 17.86 -8.12
N LYS A 100 20.88 16.57 -8.12
CA LYS A 100 21.30 15.62 -9.16
C LYS A 100 20.75 15.98 -10.53
N ILE A 101 19.48 16.40 -10.60
CA ILE A 101 18.87 16.88 -11.86
C ILE A 101 19.64 18.09 -12.39
N ILE A 102 19.92 19.08 -11.53
CA ILE A 102 20.66 20.29 -11.91
C ILE A 102 22.07 19.95 -12.43
N LEU A 103 22.80 19.07 -11.74
CA LEU A 103 24.13 18.62 -12.19
C LEU A 103 24.08 17.89 -13.53
N LEU A 104 23.08 17.03 -13.75
CA LEU A 104 22.91 16.33 -15.02
C LEU A 104 22.62 17.31 -16.16
N THR A 105 21.82 18.35 -15.91
CA THR A 105 21.53 19.37 -16.92
C THR A 105 22.74 20.19 -17.30
N LEU A 106 23.62 20.51 -16.34
CA LEU A 106 24.86 21.28 -16.58
C LEU A 106 25.95 20.47 -17.31
N LEU A 107 25.88 19.14 -17.28
CA LEU A 107 26.84 18.25 -17.96
C LEU A 107 26.47 17.96 -19.42
N ILE A 108 25.24 18.25 -19.83
CA ILE A 108 24.71 17.97 -21.18
C ILE A 108 24.67 19.25 -22.05
N THR A 109 24.89 20.42 -21.43
CA THR A 109 25.07 21.73 -22.07
C THR A 109 26.55 22.08 -22.22
#